data_AF-A0A6L7M4I7-F1
#
_entry.id   AF-A0A6L7M4I7-F1
#
_cell.length_a   1.000
_cell.length_b   1.000
_cell.length_c   1.000
_cell.angle_alpha   90.00
_cell.angle_beta   90.00
_cell.angle_gamma   90.00
#
_symmetry.space_group_name_H-M   'P 1'
#
loop_
_entity.id
_entity.type
_entity.pdbx_description
1 polymer ?
#
loop_
_entity_poly.entity_id
_entity_poly.type
_entity_poly.pdbx_seq_one_letter_code
_entity_poly.pdbx_strand_id
1 'polypeptide(L)'
;MKSRTRTGGEGEQAYVLTREDKLSLAFHLKAAEKLRLTPNPVIAKARANAERFAILHPHLSSHFTRWKDWLSLPLDDLCALMTSETEDSVWMRHITVFAGVLSPDERNEIIRQRRAPQT
;
A
#
# COMPACT_ATOMS: atom_id res chain seq x y z
N MET A 1 -8.30 -24.56 -21.35
CA MET A 1 -8.74 -24.54 -19.94
C MET A 1 -7.81 -25.46 -19.14
N LYS A 2 -6.90 -24.90 -18.34
CA LYS A 2 -6.11 -25.68 -17.38
C LYS A 2 -6.17 -24.97 -16.04
N SER A 3 -7.04 -25.51 -15.19
CA SER A 3 -7.19 -25.18 -13.78
C SER A 3 -5.89 -25.47 -13.05
N ARG A 4 -5.41 -24.52 -12.23
CA ARG A 4 -4.38 -24.78 -11.22
C ARG A 4 -5.04 -24.68 -9.85
N THR A 5 -5.36 -25.84 -9.29
CA THR A 5 -5.49 -26.04 -7.86
C THR A 5 -4.15 -25.69 -7.20
N ARG A 6 -4.16 -24.83 -6.18
CA ARG A 6 -2.98 -24.57 -5.34
C ARG A 6 -3.21 -25.27 -4.00
N THR A 7 -2.75 -26.52 -3.94
CA THR A 7 -2.48 -27.24 -2.70
C THR A 7 -1.34 -26.52 -1.97
N GLY A 8 -1.53 -26.27 -0.67
CA GLY A 8 -0.52 -25.66 0.19
C GLY A 8 0.67 -26.58 0.48
N GLY A 9 1.78 -25.95 0.86
CA GLY A 9 3.00 -26.59 1.36
C GLY A 9 4.24 -26.18 0.57
N GLU A 10 5.21 -25.63 1.30
CA GLU A 10 6.65 -25.56 0.98
C GLU A 10 7.17 -24.33 0.19
N GLY A 11 7.99 -23.53 0.90
CA GLY A 11 8.84 -22.48 0.37
C GLY A 11 8.22 -21.09 0.46
N GLU A 12 8.44 -20.39 1.58
CA GLU A 12 8.34 -18.93 1.64
C GLU A 12 9.39 -18.35 0.68
N GLN A 13 9.06 -18.29 -0.62
CA GLN A 13 9.86 -17.54 -1.57
C GLN A 13 9.77 -16.08 -1.14
N ALA A 14 10.86 -15.57 -0.58
CA ALA A 14 11.00 -14.16 -0.27
C ALA A 14 10.70 -13.35 -1.54
N TYR A 15 9.66 -12.52 -1.49
CA TYR A 15 9.30 -11.66 -2.60
C TYR A 15 10.43 -10.64 -2.83
N VAL A 16 11.07 -10.69 -4.00
CA VAL A 16 12.17 -9.78 -4.34
C VAL A 16 11.59 -8.47 -4.88
N LEU A 17 11.71 -7.39 -4.09
CA LEU A 17 11.21 -6.08 -4.47
C LEU A 17 11.88 -5.52 -5.74
N THR A 18 11.06 -5.16 -6.73
CA THR A 18 11.49 -4.38 -7.90
C THR A 18 11.81 -2.93 -7.52
N ARG A 19 12.34 -2.14 -8.46
CA ARG A 19 12.54 -0.69 -8.25
C ARG A 19 11.22 0.03 -7.98
N GLU A 20 10.14 -0.38 -8.64
CA GLU A 20 8.82 0.19 -8.45
C GLU A 20 8.26 -0.17 -7.07
N ASP A 21 8.44 -1.42 -6.62
CA ASP A 21 8.00 -1.85 -5.28
C ASP A 21 8.75 -1.12 -4.16
N LYS A 22 10.05 -0.87 -4.36
CA LYS A 22 10.85 -0.07 -3.41
C LYS A 22 10.38 1.38 -3.36
N LEU A 23 9.96 1.95 -4.48
CA LEU A 23 9.41 3.30 -4.53
C LEU A 23 8.02 3.35 -3.89
N SER A 24 7.14 2.38 -4.17
CA SER A 24 5.81 2.28 -3.54
C SER A 24 5.93 2.10 -2.03
N LEU A 25 6.87 1.26 -1.58
CA LEU A 25 7.20 1.09 -0.16
C LEU A 25 7.66 2.41 0.47
N ALA A 26 8.52 3.18 -0.21
CA ALA A 26 8.97 4.49 0.28
C ALA A 26 7.80 5.47 0.51
N PHE A 27 6.85 5.53 -0.44
CA PHE A 27 5.63 6.33 -0.25
C PHE A 27 4.80 5.85 0.94
N HIS A 28 4.67 4.53 1.11
CA HIS A 28 3.88 3.97 2.21
C HIS A 28 4.54 4.11 3.57
N LEU A 29 5.87 4.06 3.67
CA LEU A 29 6.61 4.40 4.90
C LEU A 29 6.31 5.83 5.33
N LYS A 30 6.39 6.80 4.40
CA LYS A 30 6.06 8.20 4.71
C LYS A 30 4.59 8.39 5.06
N ALA A 31 3.69 7.70 4.36
CA ALA A 31 2.26 7.73 4.68
C ALA A 31 1.98 7.13 6.08
N ALA A 32 2.68 6.07 6.47
CA ALA A 32 2.57 5.47 7.79
C ALA A 32 3.09 6.40 8.91
N GLU A 33 4.19 7.12 8.68
CA GLU A 33 4.63 8.19 9.60
C GLU A 33 3.54 9.25 9.82
N LYS A 34 2.97 9.76 8.71
CA LYS A 34 1.91 10.77 8.75
C LYS A 34 0.63 10.25 9.41
N LEU A 35 0.31 8.99 9.17
CA LEU A 35 -0.81 8.28 9.78
C LEU A 35 -0.63 8.16 11.29
N ARG A 36 0.58 7.84 11.80
CA ARG A 36 0.85 7.81 13.24
C ARG A 36 0.73 9.18 13.91
N LEU A 37 1.18 10.24 13.24
CA LEU A 37 1.12 11.60 13.77
C LEU A 37 -0.29 12.19 13.72
N THR A 38 -1.06 11.89 12.67
CA THR A 38 -2.38 12.48 12.43
C THR A 38 -3.39 11.44 11.93
N PRO A 39 -3.84 10.49 12.79
CA PRO A 39 -4.61 9.34 12.32
C PRO A 39 -5.93 9.71 11.65
N ASN A 40 -6.74 10.55 12.30
CA ASN A 40 -8.11 10.86 11.88
C ASN A 40 -8.21 11.42 10.44
N PRO A 41 -7.51 12.49 10.07
CA PRO A 41 -7.61 13.03 8.71
C PRO A 41 -7.05 12.08 7.64
N VAL A 42 -6.02 11.30 7.97
CA VAL A 42 -5.42 10.34 7.02
C VAL A 42 -6.37 9.17 6.77
N ILE A 43 -6.96 8.59 7.82
CA ILE A 43 -7.93 7.49 7.71
C ILE A 43 -9.18 7.96 6.96
N ALA A 44 -9.71 9.15 7.29
CA ALA A 44 -10.88 9.70 6.62
C ALA A 44 -10.65 9.84 5.11
N LYS A 45 -9.49 10.37 4.70
CA LYS A 45 -9.11 10.48 3.29
C LYS A 45 -8.96 9.12 2.62
N ALA A 46 -8.32 8.16 3.28
CA ALA A 46 -8.14 6.81 2.75
C ALA A 46 -9.48 6.08 2.56
N ARG A 47 -10.43 6.23 3.49
CA ARG A 47 -11.79 5.67 3.37
C ARG A 47 -12.55 6.28 2.20
N ALA A 48 -12.55 7.61 2.08
CA ALA A 48 -13.19 8.30 0.95
C ALA A 48 -12.60 7.89 -0.41
N ASN A 49 -11.27 7.71 -0.48
CA ASN A 49 -10.61 7.19 -1.66
C ASN A 49 -11.03 5.75 -1.98
N ALA A 50 -11.11 4.86 -0.98
CA ALA A 50 -11.53 3.48 -1.18
C ALA A 50 -12.95 3.38 -1.76
N GLU A 51 -13.88 4.20 -1.26
CA GLU A 51 -15.25 4.27 -1.78
C GLU A 51 -15.28 4.80 -3.22
N ARG A 52 -14.60 5.93 -3.46
CA ARG A 52 -14.53 6.54 -4.78
C ARG A 52 -13.91 5.60 -5.81
N PHE A 53 -12.79 4.95 -5.48
CA PHE A 53 -12.10 4.06 -6.41
C PHE A 53 -12.87 2.77 -6.67
N ALA A 54 -13.64 2.27 -5.71
CA ALA A 54 -14.53 1.14 -5.95
C ALA A 54 -15.62 1.44 -6.99
N ILE A 55 -16.12 2.67 -7.03
CA ILE A 55 -17.08 3.13 -8.04
C ILE A 55 -16.39 3.30 -9.41
N LEU A 56 -15.20 3.91 -9.43
CA LEU A 56 -14.45 4.18 -10.68
C LEU A 56 -13.85 2.92 -11.32
N HIS A 57 -13.51 1.92 -10.50
CA HIS A 57 -12.86 0.69 -10.94
C HIS A 57 -13.58 -0.55 -10.37
N PRO A 58 -14.81 -0.87 -10.83
CA PRO A 58 -15.60 -1.97 -10.27
C PRO A 58 -14.92 -3.34 -10.34
N HIS A 59 -14.07 -3.56 -11.34
CA HIS A 59 -13.28 -4.78 -11.50
C HIS A 59 -12.21 -4.97 -10.41
N LEU A 60 -11.88 -3.93 -9.64
CA LEU A 60 -10.98 -3.97 -8.48
C LEU A 60 -11.72 -3.86 -7.14
N SER A 61 -13.05 -3.95 -7.12
CA SER A 61 -13.87 -3.77 -5.92
C SER A 61 -13.47 -4.68 -4.74
N SER A 62 -13.01 -5.90 -5.00
CA SER A 62 -12.47 -6.81 -3.98
C SER A 62 -11.22 -6.24 -3.28
N HIS A 63 -10.33 -5.56 -4.01
CA HIS A 63 -9.14 -4.92 -3.44
C HIS A 63 -9.51 -3.73 -2.56
N PHE A 64 -10.50 -2.93 -2.97
CA PHE A 64 -10.99 -1.82 -2.14
C PHE A 64 -11.77 -2.29 -0.92
N THR A 65 -12.38 -3.48 -0.98
CA THR A 65 -12.97 -4.14 0.20
C THR A 65 -11.87 -4.56 1.16
N ARG A 66 -10.81 -5.22 0.67
CA ARG A 66 -9.64 -5.57 1.47
C ARG A 66 -8.97 -4.34 2.11
N TRP A 67 -8.88 -3.22 1.40
CA TRP A 67 -8.40 -1.96 1.98
C TRP A 67 -9.30 -1.44 3.10
N LYS A 68 -10.64 -1.54 2.96
CA LYS A 68 -11.57 -1.16 4.03
C LYS A 68 -11.41 -2.04 5.28
N ASP A 69 -11.11 -3.32 5.09
CA ASP A 69 -10.79 -4.24 6.18
C ASP A 69 -9.51 -3.79 6.89
N TRP A 70 -8.44 -3.52 6.14
CA TRP A 70 -7.18 -3.01 6.71
C TRP A 70 -7.34 -1.67 7.44
N LEU A 71 -8.12 -0.75 6.88
CA LEU A 71 -8.41 0.56 7.50
C LEU A 71 -9.20 0.46 8.81
N SER A 72 -9.76 -0.71 9.13
CA SER A 72 -10.53 -0.97 10.34
C SER A 72 -9.72 -1.71 11.41
N LEU A 73 -8.46 -2.03 11.12
CA LEU A 73 -7.52 -2.60 12.09
C LEU A 73 -7.00 -1.54 13.08
N PRO A 74 -6.42 -1.97 14.21
CA PRO A 74 -5.58 -1.10 15.03
C PRO A 74 -4.51 -0.39 14.20
N LEU A 75 -4.15 0.83 14.63
CA LEU A 75 -3.24 1.71 13.90
C LEU A 75 -1.90 1.04 13.59
N ASP A 76 -1.33 0.33 14.55
CA ASP A 76 -0.04 -0.34 14.40
C ASP A 76 -0.10 -1.50 13.41
N ASP A 77 -1.20 -2.27 13.41
CA ASP A 77 -1.42 -3.37 12.47
C ASP A 77 -1.59 -2.84 11.02
N LEU A 78 -2.35 -1.75 10.86
CA LEU A 78 -2.47 -1.08 9.57
C LEU A 78 -1.10 -0.57 9.08
N CYS A 79 -0.33 0.08 9.94
CA CYS A 79 1.02 0.54 9.59
C CYS A 79 1.95 -0.61 9.21
N ALA A 80 1.88 -1.74 9.93
CA ALA A 80 2.66 -2.94 9.63
C ALA A 80 2.29 -3.50 8.25
N LEU A 81 1.00 -3.61 7.92
CA LEU A 81 0.54 -4.09 6.61
C LEU A 81 0.92 -3.14 5.47
N MET A 82 0.81 -1.83 5.68
CA MET A 82 1.20 -0.82 4.68
C MET A 82 2.70 -0.89 4.32
N THR A 83 3.54 -1.29 5.27
CA THR A 83 5.01 -1.26 5.15
C THR A 83 5.66 -2.63 5.01
N SER A 84 4.86 -3.70 5.08
CA SER A 84 5.33 -5.08 4.90
C SER A 84 5.82 -5.35 3.48
N GLU A 85 6.88 -6.15 3.35
CA GLU A 85 7.45 -6.58 2.08
C GLU A 85 6.86 -7.92 1.58
N THR A 86 5.82 -8.42 2.24
CA THR A 86 5.08 -9.60 1.75
C THR A 86 4.49 -9.34 0.37
N GLU A 87 4.41 -10.39 -0.46
CA GLU A 87 3.85 -10.31 -1.82
C GLU A 87 2.47 -9.63 -1.81
N ASP A 88 1.60 -10.02 -0.88
CA ASP A 88 0.28 -9.44 -0.69
C ASP A 88 0.31 -7.94 -0.39
N SER A 89 1.18 -7.50 0.53
CA SER A 89 1.32 -6.08 0.85
C SER A 89 1.90 -5.27 -0.31
N VAL A 90 2.83 -5.84 -1.06
CA VAL A 90 3.37 -5.21 -2.27
C VAL A 90 2.26 -4.98 -3.29
N TRP A 91 1.47 -6.03 -3.60
CA TRP A 91 0.33 -5.92 -4.51
C TRP A 91 -0.69 -4.87 -4.05
N MET A 92 -1.00 -4.84 -2.75
CA MET A 92 -1.93 -3.86 -2.21
C MET A 92 -1.43 -2.41 -2.37
N ARG A 93 -0.11 -2.16 -2.23
CA ARG A 93 0.47 -0.82 -2.45
C ARG A 93 0.31 -0.32 -3.89
N HIS A 94 0.28 -1.21 -4.88
CA HIS A 94 0.04 -0.82 -6.28
C HIS A 94 -1.40 -0.30 -6.52
N ILE A 95 -2.34 -0.64 -5.62
CA ILE A 95 -3.74 -0.22 -5.68
C ILE A 95 -4.07 0.62 -4.44
N THR A 96 -3.22 1.60 -4.12
CA THR A 96 -3.27 2.31 -2.84
C THR A 96 -4.48 3.25 -2.70
N VAL A 97 -5.08 3.25 -1.50
CA VAL A 97 -6.11 4.21 -1.08
C VAL A 97 -5.52 5.46 -0.42
N PHE A 98 -4.20 5.54 -0.24
CA PHE A 98 -3.51 6.69 0.36
C PHE A 98 -3.17 7.79 -0.67
N ALA A 99 -3.78 7.76 -1.85
CA ALA A 99 -3.60 8.79 -2.88
C ALA A 99 -3.91 10.19 -2.32
N GLY A 100 -2.95 11.10 -2.47
CA GLY A 100 -3.05 12.49 -1.99
C GLY A 100 -2.89 12.67 -0.47
N VAL A 101 -2.55 11.63 0.30
CA VAL A 101 -2.16 11.78 1.71
C VAL A 101 -0.81 12.50 1.81
N LEU A 102 0.11 12.17 0.92
CA LEU A 102 1.36 12.90 0.73
C LEU A 102 1.14 14.09 -0.20
N SER A 103 1.71 15.24 0.15
CA SER A 103 1.76 16.43 -0.71
C SER A 103 2.66 16.18 -1.93
N PRO A 104 2.55 16.99 -2.99
CA PRO A 104 3.47 16.93 -4.12
C PRO A 104 4.94 17.04 -3.70
N ASP A 105 5.25 17.93 -2.76
CA ASP A 105 6.62 18.14 -2.27
C ASP A 105 7.14 16.92 -1.50
N GLU A 106 6.32 16.33 -0.62
CA GLU A 106 6.66 15.09 0.09
C GLU A 106 6.96 13.95 -0.91
N ARG A 107 6.18 13.83 -1.97
CA ARG A 107 6.38 12.81 -3.01
C ARG A 107 7.65 13.07 -3.83
N ASN A 108 7.89 14.32 -4.22
CA ASN A 108 9.06 14.70 -5.01
C ASN A 108 10.35 14.46 -4.22
N GLU A 109 10.34 14.73 -2.92
CA GLU A 109 11.47 14.46 -2.04
C GLU A 109 11.80 12.96 -1.99
N ILE A 110 10.79 12.10 -1.85
CA ILE A 110 10.98 10.64 -1.87
C ILE A 110 11.58 10.18 -3.21
N ILE A 111 11.05 10.69 -4.33
CA ILE A 111 11.56 10.36 -5.67
C ILE A 111 13.02 10.80 -5.81
N ARG A 112 13.36 12.00 -5.34
CA ARG A 112 14.72 12.54 -5.37
C ARG A 112 15.69 11.66 -4.57
N GLN A 113 15.32 11.29 -3.35
CA GLN A 113 16.13 10.41 -2.50
C GLN A 113 16.34 9.02 -3.12
N ARG A 114 15.33 8.46 -3.79
CA ARG A 114 15.44 7.15 -4.45
C ARG A 114 16.23 7.18 -5.76
N ARG A 115 16.42 8.37 -6.36
CA ARG A 115 17.21 8.57 -7.59
C ARG A 115 18.66 8.96 -7.31
N ALA A 116 18.95 9.55 -6.16
CA ALA A 116 20.32 9.88 -5.78
C ALA A 116 21.17 8.59 -5.67
N PRO A 117 22.42 8.60 -6.15
CA PRO A 117 23.34 7.51 -5.87
C PRO A 117 23.50 7.42 -4.35
N GLN A 118 23.33 6.21 -3.79
CA GLN A 118 23.67 5.97 -2.39
C GLN A 118 25.19 5.97 -2.32
N THR A 119 25.75 7.04 -1.74
CA THR A 119 27.19 7.25 -1.53
C THR A 119 27.76 6.25 -0.55
#